data_AF-A0A8T5Q5K1-F1
#
_entry.id   AF-A0A8T5Q5K1-F1
#
_cell.length_a   1.000
_cell.length_b   1.000
_cell.length_c   1.000
_cell.angle_alpha   90.00
_cell.angle_beta   90.00
_cell.angle_gamma   90.00
#
_symmetry.space_group_name_H-M   'P 1'
#
loop_
_entity.id
_entity.type
_entity.pdbx_description
1 polymer ?
#
loop_
_entity_poly.entity_id
_entity_poly.type
_entity_poly.pdbx_seq_one_letter_code
_entity_poly.pdbx_strand_id
1 'polypeptide(L)'
;MDSQIIAAIIFFLLMGLFLLVQRRKVQLQKILFPALYFVLYRTKVGLNLMNSMAKKHPKIIKGFAYAGVVLGFFGMIFISFALMKNIYQLFVTPAAAPGVGLVLPFKVKGAFYVPFFYWILSIFIIATVHEFSHGVVARAYNLKIKSSGLAFLGIFVPVIPAAFVEPDEKKIVKRPRREQLSVFAAGPFSNVVLGILFLLVLIFLGAPLIQAVLDFNGVRINDFIRDNNNMTLPAEDAGMSKGEIVREMDGIEINYLYNFSRILQNKTPGDAVFIVTDKGSYNVTLTHNPDNGNSSYLGVYVQQNSEMDEAFVGRYGMATAKVILWFTGSPGRYGLLFWLYVLNFGIGLFNLVPVGPLDGGRMLNLALGKFLKKEKAQKIFTYISLFFLSLILINIISAFVR
;
A
#
# COMPACT_ATOMS: atom_id res chain seq x y z
N MET A 1 -12.52 -20.39 -10.94
CA MET A 1 -11.26 -19.70 -10.57
C MET A 1 -11.51 -18.20 -10.71
N ASP A 2 -11.12 -17.38 -9.74
CA ASP A 2 -11.33 -15.92 -9.77
C ASP A 2 -10.66 -15.31 -11.03
N SER A 3 -11.36 -14.39 -11.70
CA SER A 3 -10.85 -13.62 -12.84
C SER A 3 -9.47 -12.99 -12.58
N GLN A 4 -9.20 -12.56 -11.34
CA GLN A 4 -7.90 -12.00 -10.94
C GLN A 4 -6.79 -13.07 -10.98
N ILE A 5 -7.10 -14.30 -10.56
CA ILE A 5 -6.15 -15.41 -10.55
C ILE A 5 -5.85 -15.86 -11.98
N ILE A 6 -6.88 -15.94 -12.84
CA ILE A 6 -6.71 -16.26 -14.26
C ILE A 6 -5.80 -15.22 -14.93
N ALA A 7 -6.08 -13.92 -14.72
CA ALA A 7 -5.27 -12.84 -15.27
C ALA A 7 -3.81 -12.91 -14.79
N ALA A 8 -3.59 -13.20 -13.50
CA ALA A 8 -2.25 -13.36 -12.95
C ALA A 8 -1.49 -14.53 -13.60
N ILE A 9 -2.14 -15.70 -13.74
CA ILE A 9 -1.53 -16.86 -14.40
C ILE A 9 -1.16 -16.54 -15.84
N ILE A 10 -2.08 -15.94 -16.60
CA ILE A 10 -1.82 -15.53 -17.99
C ILE A 10 -0.64 -14.56 -18.05
N PHE A 11 -0.59 -13.56 -17.17
CA PHE A 11 0.53 -12.63 -17.11
C PHE A 11 1.87 -13.32 -16.84
N PHE A 12 1.93 -14.23 -15.84
CA PHE A 12 3.17 -14.95 -15.55
C PHE A 12 3.60 -15.88 -16.70
N LEU A 13 2.65 -16.51 -17.40
CA LEU A 13 2.93 -17.30 -18.60
C LEU A 13 3.47 -16.44 -19.75
N LEU A 14 2.82 -15.31 -20.04
CA LEU A 14 3.26 -14.37 -21.08
C LEU A 14 4.63 -13.77 -20.75
N MET A 15 4.87 -13.45 -19.48
CA MET A 15 6.17 -12.97 -19.00
C MET A 15 7.25 -14.04 -19.12
N GLY A 16 6.95 -15.29 -18.75
CA GLY A 16 7.84 -16.42 -18.96
C GLY A 16 8.18 -16.62 -20.44
N LEU A 17 7.17 -16.59 -21.31
CA LEU A 17 7.34 -16.66 -22.77
C LEU A 17 8.20 -15.49 -23.28
N PHE A 18 7.94 -14.26 -22.81
CA PHE A 18 8.73 -13.09 -23.16
C PHE A 18 10.21 -13.28 -22.79
N LEU A 19 10.50 -13.76 -21.58
CA LEU A 19 11.87 -14.03 -21.12
C LEU A 19 12.55 -15.15 -21.93
N LEU A 20 11.81 -16.18 -22.32
CA LEU A 20 12.30 -17.25 -23.19
C LEU A 20 12.62 -16.74 -24.60
N VAL A 21 11.75 -15.91 -25.19
CA VAL A 21 11.97 -15.29 -26.50
C VAL A 21 13.17 -14.34 -26.45
N GLN A 22 13.29 -13.55 -25.38
CA GLN A 22 14.38 -12.59 -25.19
C GLN A 22 15.64 -13.19 -24.55
N ARG A 23 15.75 -14.51 -24.43
CA ARG A 23 16.85 -15.20 -23.72
C ARG A 23 18.27 -14.77 -24.13
N ARG A 24 18.47 -14.30 -25.37
CA ARG A 24 19.77 -13.80 -25.85
C ARG A 24 20.15 -12.41 -25.31
N LYS A 25 19.18 -11.61 -24.89
CA LYS A 25 19.37 -10.25 -24.33
C LYS A 25 19.27 -10.20 -22.82
N VAL A 26 18.84 -11.31 -22.22
CA VAL A 26 18.62 -11.45 -20.78
C VAL A 26 19.90 -11.94 -20.11
N GLN A 27 20.22 -11.37 -18.96
CA GLN A 27 21.36 -11.80 -18.13
C GLN A 27 20.85 -12.34 -16.79
N LEU A 28 21.35 -13.52 -16.42
CA LEU A 28 21.03 -14.14 -15.14
C LEU A 28 22.07 -13.76 -14.09
N GLN A 29 21.65 -13.07 -13.03
CA GLN A 29 22.47 -12.83 -11.85
C GLN A 29 22.06 -13.81 -10.75
N LYS A 30 22.98 -14.69 -10.38
CA LYS A 30 22.75 -15.76 -9.40
C LYS A 30 23.17 -15.29 -8.02
N ILE A 31 22.22 -15.22 -7.09
CA ILE A 31 22.52 -14.94 -5.67
C ILE A 31 22.63 -16.27 -4.92
N LEU A 32 21.57 -17.08 -4.95
CA LEU A 32 21.50 -18.42 -4.37
C LEU A 32 20.73 -19.34 -5.33
N PHE A 33 21.35 -19.73 -6.44
CA PHE A 33 20.66 -20.50 -7.47
C PHE A 33 20.41 -21.96 -7.03
N PRO A 34 19.21 -22.55 -7.25
CA PRO A 34 18.05 -22.02 -8.00
C PRO A 34 17.03 -21.23 -7.15
N ALA A 35 17.25 -21.08 -5.84
CA ALA A 35 16.30 -20.46 -4.92
C ALA A 35 16.09 -18.95 -5.13
N LEU A 36 17.16 -18.20 -5.42
CA LEU A 36 17.15 -16.73 -5.52
C LEU A 36 18.06 -16.24 -6.66
N TYR A 37 17.47 -15.60 -7.66
CA TYR A 37 18.20 -15.03 -8.79
C TYR A 37 17.46 -13.84 -9.41
N PHE A 38 18.20 -12.96 -10.08
CA PHE A 38 17.63 -11.91 -10.91
C PHE A 38 17.81 -12.24 -12.38
N VAL A 39 16.74 -12.01 -13.15
CA VAL A 39 16.74 -12.03 -14.59
C VAL A 39 16.70 -10.58 -15.07
N LEU A 40 17.77 -10.11 -15.71
CA LEU A 40 17.92 -8.72 -16.12
C LEU A 40 17.72 -8.57 -17.62
N TYR A 41 16.74 -7.78 -18.01
CA TYR A 41 16.51 -7.37 -19.39
C TYR A 41 16.98 -5.93 -19.59
N ARG A 42 18.20 -5.76 -20.12
CA ARG A 42 18.84 -4.45 -20.33
C ARG A 42 18.28 -3.74 -21.55
N THR A 43 17.97 -2.46 -21.39
CA THR A 43 17.48 -1.54 -22.41
C THR A 43 18.19 -0.18 -22.32
N LYS A 44 17.82 0.74 -23.21
CA LYS A 44 18.16 2.17 -23.12
C LYS A 44 16.92 3.04 -22.91
N VAL A 45 15.78 2.42 -22.59
CA VAL A 45 14.49 3.11 -22.44
C VAL A 45 14.57 4.09 -21.27
N GLY A 46 14.06 5.30 -21.46
CA GLY A 46 14.07 6.35 -20.44
C GLY A 46 15.40 7.11 -20.27
N LEU A 47 16.53 6.63 -20.81
CA LEU A 47 17.83 7.32 -20.64
C LEU A 47 17.83 8.75 -21.21
N ASN A 48 17.22 8.95 -22.38
CA ASN A 48 17.09 10.28 -23.00
C ASN A 48 16.18 11.19 -22.18
N LEU A 49 15.10 10.65 -21.61
CA LEU A 49 14.19 11.39 -20.75
C LEU A 49 14.89 11.82 -19.46
N MET A 50 15.63 10.91 -18.80
CA MET A 50 16.44 11.24 -17.62
C MET A 50 17.45 12.35 -17.93
N ASN A 51 18.14 12.25 -19.07
CA ASN A 51 19.09 13.27 -19.53
C ASN A 51 18.41 14.63 -19.76
N SER A 52 17.25 14.62 -20.44
CA SER A 52 16.50 15.83 -20.75
C SER A 52 16.05 16.54 -19.48
N MET A 53 15.43 15.83 -18.54
CA MET A 53 14.98 16.42 -17.28
C MET A 53 16.15 16.94 -16.45
N ALA A 54 17.22 16.14 -16.32
CA ALA A 54 18.42 16.54 -15.57
C ALA A 54 19.08 17.80 -16.13
N LYS A 55 19.06 17.98 -17.46
CA LYS A 55 19.59 19.18 -18.12
C LYS A 55 18.64 20.38 -18.04
N LYS A 56 17.32 20.15 -18.13
CA LYS A 56 16.31 21.22 -18.15
C LYS A 56 16.16 21.89 -16.78
N HIS A 57 16.16 21.10 -15.69
CA HIS A 57 15.87 21.60 -14.34
C HIS A 57 16.89 21.13 -13.27
N PRO A 58 18.21 21.31 -13.47
CA PRO A 58 19.24 20.74 -12.59
C PRO A 58 19.19 21.28 -11.16
N LYS A 59 18.90 22.57 -10.97
CA LYS A 59 18.81 23.18 -9.64
C LYS A 59 17.64 22.63 -8.83
N ILE A 60 16.48 22.50 -9.46
CA ILE A 60 15.26 21.96 -8.86
C ILE A 60 15.49 20.50 -8.45
N ILE A 61 16.01 19.68 -9.38
CA ILE A 61 16.30 18.26 -9.12
C ILE A 61 17.27 18.09 -7.94
N LYS A 62 18.36 18.88 -7.91
CA LYS A 62 19.31 18.84 -6.79
C LYS A 62 18.67 19.29 -5.48
N GLY A 63 17.85 20.34 -5.50
CA GLY A 63 17.10 20.81 -4.33
C GLY A 63 16.18 19.74 -3.77
N PHE A 64 15.36 19.09 -4.61
CA PHE A 64 14.52 17.96 -4.22
C PHE A 64 15.34 16.79 -3.70
N ALA A 65 16.46 16.46 -4.34
CA ALA A 65 17.33 15.37 -3.87
C ALA A 65 17.90 15.66 -2.48
N TYR A 66 18.30 16.91 -2.21
CA TYR A 66 18.76 17.33 -0.87
C TYR A 66 17.65 17.26 0.18
N ALA A 67 16.43 17.71 -0.15
CA ALA A 67 15.27 17.52 0.72
C ALA A 67 15.03 16.03 1.00
N GLY A 68 15.16 15.19 -0.04
CA GLY A 68 15.08 13.74 0.06
C GLY A 68 16.13 13.14 1.00
N VAL A 69 17.34 13.69 1.08
CA VAL A 69 18.34 13.24 2.08
C VAL A 69 17.86 13.49 3.49
N VAL A 70 17.38 14.71 3.78
CA VAL A 70 16.91 15.10 5.12
C VAL A 70 15.69 14.27 5.52
N LEU A 71 14.67 14.25 4.66
CA LEU A 71 13.45 13.47 4.87
C LEU A 71 13.72 11.97 4.87
N GLY A 72 14.72 11.50 4.14
CA GLY A 72 15.15 10.10 4.15
C GLY A 72 15.70 9.66 5.50
N PHE A 73 16.49 10.51 6.18
CA PHE A 73 16.93 10.21 7.55
C PHE A 73 15.78 10.28 8.57
N PHE A 74 14.86 11.25 8.45
CA PHE A 74 13.66 11.25 9.29
C PHE A 74 12.78 10.02 9.05
N GLY A 75 12.60 9.63 7.78
CA GLY A 75 11.87 8.43 7.39
C GLY A 75 12.54 7.16 7.89
N MET A 76 13.88 7.09 7.89
CA MET A 76 14.66 6.01 8.48
C MET A 76 14.39 5.90 9.99
N ILE A 77 14.43 7.01 10.74
CA ILE A 77 14.12 7.01 12.17
C ILE A 77 12.68 6.54 12.40
N PHE A 78 11.73 7.09 11.63
CA PHE A 78 10.32 6.74 11.71
C PHE A 78 10.07 5.25 11.46
N ILE A 79 10.58 4.70 10.34
CA ILE A 79 10.36 3.29 10.00
C ILE A 79 11.09 2.37 10.98
N SER A 80 12.27 2.75 11.47
CA SER A 80 12.98 2.01 12.50
C SER A 80 12.16 1.90 13.79
N PHE A 81 11.62 3.03 14.28
CA PHE A 81 10.74 3.04 15.44
C PHE A 81 9.45 2.24 15.21
N ALA A 82 8.82 2.40 14.04
CA ALA A 82 7.59 1.68 13.69
C ALA A 82 7.81 0.16 13.68
N LEU A 83 8.92 -0.32 13.12
CA LEU A 83 9.27 -1.75 13.11
C LEU A 83 9.50 -2.30 14.53
N MET A 84 10.25 -1.57 15.35
CA MET A 84 10.49 -1.97 16.75
C MET A 84 9.20 -2.00 17.56
N LYS A 85 8.35 -0.98 17.41
CA LYS A 85 7.03 -0.91 18.05
C LYS A 85 6.14 -2.06 17.61
N ASN A 86 6.11 -2.38 16.31
CA ASN A 86 5.29 -3.47 15.81
C ASN A 86 5.78 -4.83 16.33
N ILE A 87 7.09 -5.06 16.39
CA ILE A 87 7.65 -6.28 17.00
C ILE A 87 7.23 -6.40 18.46
N TYR A 88 7.33 -5.33 19.25
CA TYR A 88 6.84 -5.32 20.62
C TYR A 88 5.34 -5.68 20.70
N GLN A 89 4.51 -5.08 19.85
CA GLN A 89 3.08 -5.38 19.79
C GLN A 89 2.79 -6.83 19.41
N LEU A 90 3.58 -7.42 18.52
CA LEU A 90 3.47 -8.83 18.20
C LEU A 90 3.65 -9.69 19.46
N PHE A 91 4.64 -9.42 20.32
CA PHE A 91 4.84 -10.25 21.51
C PHE A 91 3.83 -10.00 22.64
N VAL A 92 3.28 -8.78 22.75
CA VAL A 92 2.41 -8.40 23.88
C VAL A 92 0.93 -8.56 23.57
N THR A 93 0.53 -8.43 22.31
CA THR A 93 -0.87 -8.49 21.89
C THR A 93 -1.12 -9.75 21.05
N PRO A 94 -1.93 -10.71 21.53
CA PRO A 94 -2.19 -11.96 20.81
C PRO A 94 -2.71 -11.78 19.38
N ALA A 95 -3.54 -10.75 19.16
CA ALA A 95 -4.15 -10.42 17.88
C ALA A 95 -3.43 -9.33 17.07
N ALA A 96 -2.20 -8.93 17.46
CA ALA A 96 -1.47 -7.92 16.69
C ALA A 96 -1.11 -8.45 15.29
N ALA A 97 -1.39 -7.63 14.28
CA ALA A 97 -1.00 -7.91 12.91
C ALA A 97 0.50 -7.58 12.67
N PRO A 98 1.20 -8.37 11.84
CA PRO A 98 2.55 -8.03 11.38
C PRO A 98 2.58 -6.68 10.66
N GLY A 99 3.60 -5.88 10.96
CA GLY A 99 3.78 -4.55 10.37
C GLY A 99 4.49 -4.56 9.02
N VAL A 100 5.16 -5.68 8.69
CA VAL A 100 5.79 -5.93 7.38
C VAL A 100 5.37 -7.29 6.87
N GLY A 101 5.00 -7.37 5.60
CA GLY A 101 4.58 -8.62 4.97
C GLY A 101 4.82 -8.60 3.46
N LEU A 102 4.68 -9.77 2.86
CA LEU A 102 4.78 -9.93 1.42
C LEU A 102 3.53 -9.36 0.75
N VAL A 103 3.71 -8.50 -0.25
CA VAL A 103 2.61 -7.94 -1.03
C VAL A 103 2.39 -8.83 -2.26
N LEU A 104 1.29 -9.60 -2.27
CA LEU A 104 1.04 -10.63 -3.28
C LEU A 104 -0.31 -10.44 -4.00
N PRO A 105 -0.41 -10.86 -5.27
CA PRO A 105 -1.64 -10.78 -6.03
C PRO A 105 -2.61 -11.94 -5.76
N PHE A 106 -2.34 -12.75 -4.72
CA PHE A 106 -3.11 -13.92 -4.34
C PHE A 106 -3.38 -13.90 -2.84
N LYS A 107 -4.55 -14.39 -2.42
CA LYS A 107 -4.90 -14.51 -1.01
C LYS A 107 -4.12 -15.67 -0.39
N VAL A 108 -3.12 -15.34 0.41
CA VAL A 108 -2.27 -16.29 1.15
C VAL A 108 -2.21 -15.83 2.60
N LYS A 109 -2.27 -16.76 3.56
CA LYS A 109 -2.08 -16.45 4.98
C LYS A 109 -0.78 -15.66 5.15
N GLY A 110 -0.81 -14.57 5.91
CA GLY A 110 0.37 -13.75 6.20
C GLY A 110 0.84 -12.81 5.10
N ALA A 111 0.22 -12.82 3.92
CA ALA A 111 0.53 -11.89 2.84
C ALA A 111 -0.50 -10.76 2.75
N PHE A 112 -0.04 -9.55 2.43
CA PHE A 112 -0.90 -8.44 2.05
C PHE A 112 -1.44 -8.70 0.65
N TYR A 113 -2.72 -9.07 0.58
CA TYR A 113 -3.40 -9.30 -0.68
C TYR A 113 -3.72 -7.99 -1.39
N VAL A 114 -3.32 -7.91 -2.66
CA VAL A 114 -3.67 -6.81 -3.57
C VAL A 114 -4.28 -7.42 -4.83
N PRO A 115 -5.45 -6.98 -5.33
CA PRO A 115 -5.99 -7.48 -6.59
C PRO A 115 -4.96 -7.36 -7.73
N PHE A 116 -4.86 -8.39 -8.56
CA PHE A 116 -3.76 -8.57 -9.51
C PHE A 116 -3.49 -7.34 -10.39
N PHE A 117 -4.53 -6.74 -10.97
CA PHE A 117 -4.35 -5.55 -11.82
C PHE A 117 -3.83 -4.34 -11.05
N TYR A 118 -4.31 -4.12 -9.82
CA TYR A 118 -3.79 -3.04 -8.97
C TYR A 118 -2.35 -3.33 -8.53
N TRP A 119 -2.04 -4.59 -8.22
CA TRP A 119 -0.71 -5.04 -7.82
C TRP A 119 0.32 -4.79 -8.91
N ILE A 120 0.07 -5.26 -10.14
CA ILE A 120 1.04 -5.15 -11.24
C ILE A 120 1.24 -3.70 -11.67
N LEU A 121 0.16 -2.92 -11.79
CA LEU A 121 0.24 -1.50 -12.16
C LEU A 121 0.99 -0.70 -11.10
N SER A 122 0.70 -0.95 -9.81
CA SER A 122 1.36 -0.25 -8.72
C SER A 122 2.84 -0.58 -8.66
N ILE A 123 3.23 -1.85 -8.67
CA ILE A 123 4.65 -2.26 -8.64
C ILE A 123 5.40 -1.70 -9.84
N PHE A 124 4.81 -1.74 -11.04
CA PHE A 124 5.44 -1.18 -12.24
C PHE A 124 5.69 0.33 -12.11
N ILE A 125 4.69 1.09 -11.66
CA ILE A 125 4.80 2.54 -11.48
C ILE A 125 5.82 2.87 -10.38
N ILE A 126 5.75 2.20 -9.24
CA ILE A 126 6.65 2.38 -8.09
C ILE A 126 8.10 2.11 -8.50
N ALA A 127 8.38 0.95 -9.08
CA ALA A 127 9.74 0.58 -9.47
C ALA A 127 10.27 1.51 -10.56
N THR A 128 9.43 1.87 -11.54
CA THR A 128 9.82 2.79 -12.61
C THR A 128 10.19 4.16 -12.04
N VAL A 129 9.34 4.75 -11.20
CA VAL A 129 9.59 6.09 -10.63
C VAL A 129 10.77 6.09 -9.70
N HIS A 130 10.93 5.05 -8.87
CA HIS A 130 12.06 4.87 -7.98
C HIS A 130 13.40 4.88 -8.73
N GLU A 131 13.56 3.96 -9.68
CA GLU A 131 14.79 3.78 -10.46
C GLU A 131 15.06 4.96 -11.37
N PHE A 132 14.01 5.51 -11.99
CA PHE A 132 14.10 6.72 -12.79
C PHE A 132 14.62 7.91 -11.97
N SER A 133 14.20 8.04 -10.71
CA SER A 133 14.63 9.13 -9.83
C SER A 133 16.10 9.01 -9.47
N HIS A 134 16.62 7.82 -9.17
CA HIS A 134 18.06 7.60 -9.03
C HIS A 134 18.81 8.03 -10.30
N GLY A 135 18.29 7.64 -11.47
CA GLY A 135 18.87 8.00 -12.77
C GLY A 135 18.91 9.50 -13.02
N VAL A 136 17.81 10.20 -12.79
CA VAL A 136 17.67 11.66 -12.98
C VAL A 136 18.60 12.42 -12.06
N VAL A 137 18.63 12.08 -10.76
CA VAL A 137 19.50 12.75 -9.79
C VAL A 137 20.97 12.48 -10.10
N ALA A 138 21.33 11.24 -10.44
CA ALA A 138 22.70 10.91 -10.86
C ALA A 138 23.12 11.73 -12.09
N ARG A 139 22.25 11.85 -13.10
CA ARG A 139 22.50 12.69 -14.29
C ARG A 139 22.64 14.17 -13.95
N ALA A 140 21.87 14.69 -12.98
CA ALA A 140 21.99 16.08 -12.51
C ALA A 140 23.37 16.36 -11.86
N TYR A 141 24.01 15.33 -11.29
CA TYR A 141 25.40 15.37 -10.81
C TYR A 141 26.44 14.92 -11.86
N ASN A 142 26.07 14.92 -13.14
CA ASN A 142 26.95 14.55 -14.26
C ASN A 142 27.53 13.12 -14.13
N LEU A 143 26.76 12.20 -13.53
CA LEU A 143 27.11 10.78 -13.50
C LEU A 143 26.51 10.07 -14.71
N LYS A 144 27.28 9.14 -15.30
CA LYS A 144 26.83 8.36 -16.44
C LYS A 144 25.93 7.21 -15.94
N ILE A 145 24.77 7.08 -16.56
CA ILE A 145 23.92 5.87 -16.47
C ILE A 145 24.29 4.96 -17.63
N LYS A 146 24.73 3.73 -17.32
CA LYS A 146 25.18 2.74 -18.31
C LYS A 146 24.01 2.10 -19.03
N SER A 147 22.98 1.68 -18.29
CA SER A 147 21.78 1.06 -18.83
C SER A 147 20.60 1.23 -17.87
N SER A 148 19.39 0.94 -18.37
CA SER A 148 18.15 0.84 -17.61
C SER A 148 17.38 -0.38 -18.10
N GLY A 149 16.41 -0.88 -17.36
CA GLY A 149 15.61 -1.99 -17.88
C GLY A 149 14.66 -2.59 -16.88
N LEU A 150 14.22 -3.81 -17.22
CA LEU A 150 13.36 -4.62 -16.37
C LEU A 150 14.22 -5.65 -15.65
N ALA A 151 14.01 -5.75 -14.35
CA ALA A 151 14.54 -6.81 -13.51
C ALA A 151 13.40 -7.74 -13.12
N PHE A 152 13.73 -8.99 -12.86
CA PHE A 152 12.75 -10.04 -12.63
C PHE A 152 13.31 -10.93 -11.53
N LEU A 153 12.76 -10.80 -10.33
CA LEU A 153 13.22 -11.51 -9.14
C LEU A 153 12.59 -12.91 -9.11
N GLY A 154 13.40 -13.95 -9.29
CA GLY A 154 12.97 -15.33 -9.12
C GLY A 154 13.16 -15.79 -7.68
N ILE A 155 12.06 -16.12 -7.00
CA ILE A 155 12.05 -16.81 -5.70
C ILE A 155 11.23 -18.09 -5.87
N PHE A 156 11.90 -19.25 -5.97
CA PHE A 156 11.28 -20.59 -6.12
C PHE A 156 10.19 -20.77 -7.21
N VAL A 157 9.86 -19.74 -8.01
CA VAL A 157 8.69 -19.54 -8.91
C VAL A 157 7.47 -18.96 -8.16
N PRO A 158 7.27 -17.62 -8.14
CA PRO A 158 7.07 -16.76 -9.32
C PRO A 158 8.12 -15.65 -9.50
N VAL A 159 8.23 -15.18 -10.74
CA VAL A 159 9.13 -14.09 -11.15
C VAL A 159 8.47 -12.74 -10.86
N ILE A 160 8.93 -12.00 -9.86
CA ILE A 160 8.39 -10.68 -9.51
C ILE A 160 9.02 -9.62 -10.42
N PRO A 161 8.22 -8.85 -11.18
CA PRO A 161 8.76 -7.79 -12.02
C PRO A 161 9.27 -6.63 -11.16
N ALA A 162 10.37 -6.04 -11.62
CA ALA A 162 11.04 -4.88 -11.06
C ALA A 162 11.61 -4.04 -12.21
N ALA A 163 12.08 -2.84 -11.89
CA ALA A 163 12.87 -2.02 -12.80
C ALA A 163 14.29 -1.90 -12.23
N PHE A 164 15.22 -1.45 -13.06
CA PHE A 164 16.54 -1.06 -12.58
C PHE A 164 17.14 0.07 -13.41
N VAL A 165 17.97 0.89 -12.79
CA VAL A 165 18.88 1.83 -13.44
C VAL A 165 20.30 1.56 -12.95
N GLU A 166 21.25 1.44 -13.87
CA GLU A 166 22.66 1.19 -13.54
C GLU A 166 23.51 2.46 -13.68
N PRO A 167 23.69 3.24 -12.62
CA PRO A 167 24.71 4.27 -12.59
C PRO A 167 26.12 3.66 -12.54
N ASP A 168 27.12 4.44 -12.94
CA ASP A 168 28.53 4.04 -12.79
C ASP A 168 28.97 4.10 -11.31
N GLU A 169 28.74 3.02 -10.56
CA GLU A 169 29.03 2.95 -9.11
C GLU A 169 30.46 3.35 -8.74
N LYS A 170 31.46 2.94 -9.55
CA LYS A 170 32.86 3.31 -9.35
C LYS A 170 33.09 4.82 -9.37
N LYS A 171 32.25 5.57 -10.10
CA LYS A 171 32.27 7.04 -10.13
C LYS A 171 31.45 7.65 -8.99
N ILE A 172 30.34 7.02 -8.58
CA ILE A 172 29.54 7.47 -7.43
C ILE A 172 30.40 7.53 -6.18
N VAL A 173 31.14 6.46 -5.87
CA VAL A 173 31.96 6.37 -4.65
C VAL A 173 33.02 7.49 -4.56
N LYS A 174 33.44 8.04 -5.71
CA LYS A 174 34.40 9.15 -5.80
C LYS A 174 33.75 10.54 -5.66
N ARG A 175 32.42 10.65 -5.70
CA ARG A 175 31.72 11.94 -5.55
C ARG A 175 31.69 12.40 -4.09
N PRO A 176 31.49 13.71 -3.83
CA PRO A 176 31.22 14.19 -2.48
C PRO A 176 30.06 13.42 -1.82
N ARG A 177 30.17 13.11 -0.53
CA ARG A 177 29.17 12.31 0.22
C ARG A 177 27.74 12.84 0.06
N ARG A 178 27.58 14.17 -0.01
CA ARG A 178 26.29 14.84 -0.22
C ARG A 178 25.62 14.43 -1.54
N GLU A 179 26.39 14.31 -2.62
CA GLU A 179 25.87 13.89 -3.92
C GLU A 179 25.52 12.40 -3.92
N GLN A 180 26.34 11.57 -3.27
CA GLN A 180 26.05 10.14 -3.12
C GLN A 180 24.76 9.91 -2.32
N LEU A 181 24.60 10.61 -1.19
CA LEU A 181 23.38 10.58 -0.38
C LEU A 181 22.17 11.05 -1.19
N SER A 182 22.32 12.10 -2.00
CA SER A 182 21.25 12.61 -2.86
C SER A 182 20.80 11.57 -3.88
N VAL A 183 21.74 10.82 -4.47
CA VAL A 183 21.41 9.71 -5.38
C VAL A 183 20.70 8.60 -4.63
N PHE A 184 21.18 8.15 -3.47
CA PHE A 184 20.53 7.07 -2.71
C PHE A 184 19.15 7.45 -2.17
N ALA A 185 18.97 8.70 -1.73
CA ALA A 185 17.67 9.16 -1.24
C ALA A 185 16.63 9.38 -2.36
N ALA A 186 17.05 9.52 -3.62
CA ALA A 186 16.18 9.91 -4.72
C ALA A 186 15.01 8.94 -4.95
N GLY A 187 15.28 7.63 -4.96
CA GLY A 187 14.27 6.59 -5.14
C GLY A 187 13.20 6.59 -4.04
N PRO A 188 13.55 6.34 -2.76
CA PRO A 188 12.58 6.28 -1.67
C PRO A 188 11.81 7.59 -1.49
N PHE A 189 12.50 8.74 -1.62
CA PHE A 189 11.85 10.04 -1.51
C PHE A 189 10.79 10.26 -2.62
N SER A 190 11.11 9.91 -3.87
CA SER A 190 10.18 10.09 -4.99
C SER A 190 8.95 9.19 -4.87
N ASN A 191 9.12 7.98 -4.34
CA ASN A 191 7.98 7.11 -4.02
C ASN A 191 7.10 7.69 -2.91
N VAL A 192 7.68 8.22 -1.83
CA VAL A 192 6.89 8.86 -0.76
C VAL A 192 6.11 10.06 -1.31
N VAL A 193 6.75 10.93 -2.11
CA VAL A 193 6.10 12.07 -2.75
C VAL A 193 4.98 11.62 -3.69
N LEU A 194 5.23 10.59 -4.51
CA LEU A 194 4.23 10.05 -5.43
C LEU A 194 3.04 9.42 -4.69
N GLY A 195 3.30 8.72 -3.58
CA GLY A 195 2.25 8.19 -2.72
C GLY A 195 1.37 9.31 -2.17
N ILE A 196 1.98 10.36 -1.60
CA ILE A 196 1.25 11.54 -1.11
C ILE A 196 0.44 12.18 -2.24
N LEU A 197 1.01 12.32 -3.44
CA LEU A 197 0.27 12.85 -4.59
C LEU A 197 -0.97 12.01 -4.90
N PHE A 198 -0.88 10.68 -4.93
CA PHE A 198 -2.05 9.83 -5.15
C PHE A 198 -3.08 9.92 -4.03
N LEU A 199 -2.65 10.12 -2.78
CA LEU A 199 -3.56 10.40 -1.66
C LEU A 199 -4.31 11.73 -1.87
N LEU A 200 -3.61 12.79 -2.27
CA LEU A 200 -4.24 14.08 -2.56
C LEU A 200 -5.21 13.97 -3.74
N VAL A 201 -4.85 13.25 -4.80
CA VAL A 201 -5.77 12.97 -5.92
C VAL A 201 -6.99 12.18 -5.44
N LEU A 202 -6.80 11.16 -4.59
CA LEU A 202 -7.92 10.39 -4.05
C LEU A 202 -8.87 11.27 -3.22
N ILE A 203 -8.34 12.17 -2.39
CA ILE A 203 -9.14 13.05 -1.52
C ILE A 203 -9.84 14.14 -2.34
N PHE A 204 -9.10 14.89 -3.16
CA PHE A 204 -9.62 16.08 -3.82
C PHE A 204 -10.34 15.80 -5.15
N LEU A 205 -10.05 14.69 -5.81
CA LEU A 205 -10.71 14.28 -7.05
C LEU A 205 -11.53 13.01 -6.86
N GLY A 206 -10.98 12.00 -6.18
CA GLY A 206 -11.65 10.71 -6.02
C GLY A 206 -12.93 10.78 -5.18
N ALA A 207 -12.91 11.43 -4.02
CA ALA A 207 -14.08 11.51 -3.16
C ALA A 207 -15.27 12.24 -3.80
N PRO A 208 -15.11 13.42 -4.44
CA PRO A 208 -16.19 14.05 -5.20
C PRO A 208 -16.72 13.18 -6.35
N LEU A 209 -15.84 12.46 -7.04
CA LEU A 209 -16.25 11.56 -8.12
C LEU A 209 -17.07 10.37 -7.60
N ILE A 210 -16.72 9.82 -6.43
CA ILE A 210 -17.52 8.76 -5.80
C ILE A 210 -18.93 9.29 -5.50
N GLN A 211 -19.04 10.49 -4.93
CA GLN A 211 -20.33 11.11 -4.62
C GLN A 211 -21.15 11.45 -5.88
N ALA A 212 -20.50 11.73 -7.00
CA ALA A 212 -21.18 11.96 -8.26
C ALA A 212 -21.67 10.66 -8.93
N VAL A 213 -20.99 9.55 -8.68
CA VAL A 213 -21.28 8.25 -9.33
C VAL A 213 -22.22 7.38 -8.49
N LEU A 214 -22.21 7.54 -7.16
CA LEU A 214 -22.98 6.72 -6.23
C LEU A 214 -24.01 7.56 -5.49
N ASP A 215 -25.21 7.02 -5.41
CA ASP A 215 -26.23 7.47 -4.47
C ASP A 215 -26.09 6.69 -3.15
N PHE A 216 -26.00 7.41 -2.04
CA PHE A 216 -25.84 6.86 -0.69
C PHE A 216 -27.18 6.97 0.04
N ASN A 217 -27.93 5.87 0.06
CA ASN A 217 -29.35 5.88 0.41
C ASN A 217 -29.70 4.90 1.54
N GLY A 218 -28.75 4.63 2.44
CA GLY A 218 -29.03 3.73 3.55
C GLY A 218 -27.83 3.00 4.12
N VAL A 219 -28.13 2.22 5.16
CA VAL A 219 -27.21 1.26 5.77
C VAL A 219 -27.84 -0.12 5.70
N ARG A 220 -27.17 -1.06 5.01
CA ARG A 220 -27.65 -2.43 4.83
C ARG A 220 -27.25 -3.30 6.01
N ILE A 221 -28.20 -4.08 6.53
CA ILE A 221 -27.96 -5.13 7.51
C ILE A 221 -27.38 -6.35 6.79
N ASN A 222 -26.09 -6.59 6.98
CA ASN A 222 -25.39 -7.74 6.41
C ASN A 222 -25.57 -9.00 7.24
N ASP A 223 -25.61 -8.88 8.56
CA ASP A 223 -25.82 -10.01 9.46
C ASP A 223 -26.27 -9.56 10.85
N PHE A 224 -26.66 -10.51 11.70
CA PHE A 224 -26.99 -10.27 13.10
C PHE A 224 -25.90 -10.78 14.03
N ILE A 225 -25.77 -10.12 15.17
CA ILE A 225 -24.84 -10.48 16.22
C ILE A 225 -25.63 -11.21 17.28
N ARG A 226 -25.06 -12.30 17.78
CA ARG A 226 -25.60 -13.05 18.90
C ARG A 226 -24.70 -12.86 20.10
N ASP A 227 -25.27 -12.92 21.29
CA ASP A 227 -24.49 -12.82 22.51
C ASP A 227 -23.64 -14.10 22.75
N ASN A 228 -22.87 -14.10 23.84
CA ASN A 228 -22.01 -15.23 24.21
C ASN A 228 -22.79 -16.53 24.49
N ASN A 229 -24.09 -16.43 24.78
CA ASN A 229 -25.00 -17.54 25.02
C ASN A 229 -25.81 -17.91 23.76
N ASN A 230 -25.44 -17.35 22.60
CA ASN A 230 -26.11 -17.52 21.31
C ASN A 230 -27.58 -17.05 21.29
N MET A 231 -27.93 -16.12 22.18
CA MET A 231 -29.23 -15.45 22.22
C MET A 231 -29.28 -14.34 21.17
N THR A 232 -30.49 -14.11 20.68
CA THR A 232 -30.82 -13.03 19.76
C THR A 232 -30.67 -11.68 20.44
N LEU A 233 -30.34 -10.66 19.65
CA LEU A 233 -30.15 -9.29 20.10
C LEU A 233 -31.26 -8.39 19.52
N PRO A 234 -31.43 -7.14 20.04
CA PRO A 234 -32.65 -6.37 19.86
C PRO A 234 -33.16 -6.20 18.43
N ALA A 235 -32.28 -6.06 17.43
CA ALA A 235 -32.71 -5.98 16.03
C ALA A 235 -33.29 -7.29 15.48
N GLU A 236 -32.69 -8.44 15.82
CA GLU A 236 -33.21 -9.75 15.40
C GLU A 236 -34.54 -10.02 16.13
N ASP A 237 -34.63 -9.68 17.43
CA ASP A 237 -35.85 -9.82 18.24
C ASP A 237 -37.00 -8.93 17.77
N ALA A 238 -36.67 -7.73 17.27
CA ALA A 238 -37.66 -6.82 16.69
C ALA A 238 -38.21 -7.33 15.34
N GLY A 239 -37.66 -8.40 14.78
CA GLY A 239 -38.10 -8.98 13.51
C GLY A 239 -37.48 -8.33 12.29
N MET A 240 -36.36 -7.61 12.44
CA MET A 240 -35.59 -7.13 11.29
C MET A 240 -34.95 -8.32 10.57
N SER A 241 -34.80 -8.22 9.25
CA SER A 241 -34.25 -9.29 8.43
C SER A 241 -32.94 -8.91 7.72
N LYS A 242 -32.13 -9.93 7.42
CA LYS A 242 -30.87 -9.76 6.67
C LYS A 242 -31.16 -9.18 5.28
N GLY A 243 -30.33 -8.23 4.88
CA GLY A 243 -30.41 -7.52 3.61
C GLY A 243 -31.30 -6.27 3.63
N GLU A 244 -32.06 -6.03 4.70
CA GLU A 244 -32.80 -4.78 4.89
C GLU A 244 -31.88 -3.56 4.91
N ILE A 245 -32.41 -2.44 4.42
CA ILE A 245 -31.71 -1.16 4.32
C ILE A 245 -32.38 -0.20 5.29
N VAL A 246 -31.65 0.18 6.33
CA VAL A 246 -32.06 1.24 7.25
C VAL A 246 -31.97 2.58 6.52
N ARG A 247 -33.10 3.28 6.44
CA ARG A 247 -33.27 4.57 5.74
C ARG A 247 -33.43 5.72 6.72
N GLU A 248 -33.99 5.46 7.90
CA GLU A 248 -34.24 6.46 8.93
C GLU A 248 -34.05 5.86 10.33
N MET A 249 -33.61 6.70 11.27
CA MET A 249 -33.54 6.36 12.68
C MET A 249 -33.92 7.60 13.52
N ASP A 250 -34.95 7.47 14.35
CA ASP A 250 -35.50 8.55 15.19
C ASP A 250 -35.83 9.84 14.41
N GLY A 251 -36.45 9.74 13.22
CA GLY A 251 -36.76 10.92 12.40
C GLY A 251 -35.57 11.48 11.61
N ILE A 252 -34.38 10.89 11.73
CA ILE A 252 -33.16 11.32 11.04
C ILE A 252 -32.87 10.38 9.87
N GLU A 253 -32.77 10.93 8.66
CA GLU A 253 -32.36 10.18 7.48
C GLU A 253 -30.94 9.60 7.62
N ILE A 254 -30.80 8.34 7.24
CA ILE A 254 -29.57 7.56 7.32
C ILE A 254 -29.02 7.35 5.92
N ASN A 255 -28.34 8.36 5.39
CA ASN A 255 -27.66 8.26 4.10
C ASN A 255 -26.29 7.58 4.23
N TYR A 256 -25.59 7.82 5.35
CA TYR A 256 -24.26 7.26 5.60
C TYR A 256 -24.21 6.40 6.86
N LEU A 257 -23.32 5.40 6.86
CA LEU A 257 -22.97 4.59 8.02
C LEU A 257 -22.48 5.43 9.22
N TYR A 258 -21.94 6.61 8.94
CA TYR A 258 -21.59 7.59 9.98
C TYR A 258 -22.83 8.11 10.74
N ASN A 259 -23.95 8.40 10.05
CA ASN A 259 -25.17 8.84 10.71
C ASN A 259 -25.70 7.77 11.66
N PHE A 260 -25.79 6.53 11.17
CA PHE A 260 -26.22 5.37 11.93
C PHE A 260 -25.37 5.16 13.19
N SER A 261 -24.04 5.13 13.04
CA SER A 261 -23.13 4.90 14.17
C SER A 261 -23.15 6.05 15.19
N ARG A 262 -23.27 7.29 14.73
CA ARG A 262 -23.34 8.47 15.60
C ARG A 262 -24.62 8.50 16.45
N ILE A 263 -25.76 8.11 15.90
CA ILE A 263 -27.02 8.05 16.67
C ILE A 263 -26.90 7.03 17.79
N LEU A 264 -26.43 5.81 17.50
CA LEU A 264 -26.24 4.79 18.52
C LEU A 264 -25.23 5.23 19.59
N GLN A 265 -24.12 5.88 19.21
CA GLN A 265 -23.12 6.38 20.17
C GLN A 265 -23.67 7.42 21.15
N ASN A 266 -24.72 8.14 20.78
CA ASN A 266 -25.37 9.13 21.64
C ASN A 266 -26.51 8.55 22.50
N LYS A 267 -26.81 7.25 22.35
CA LYS A 267 -27.85 6.54 23.10
C LYS A 267 -27.24 5.71 24.23
N THR A 268 -28.06 5.45 25.23
CA THR A 268 -27.74 4.58 26.36
C THR A 268 -28.41 3.21 26.21
N PRO A 269 -27.81 2.13 26.75
CA PRO A 269 -28.51 0.85 26.87
C PRO A 269 -29.86 1.03 27.58
N GLY A 270 -30.93 0.44 27.02
CA GLY A 270 -32.31 0.61 27.48
C GLY A 270 -33.10 1.70 26.74
N ASP A 271 -32.46 2.58 25.99
CA ASP A 271 -33.17 3.56 25.14
C ASP A 271 -33.90 2.85 24.00
N ALA A 272 -35.12 3.31 23.70
CA ALA A 272 -35.83 2.92 22.50
C ALA A 272 -35.41 3.77 21.30
N VAL A 273 -35.31 3.13 20.14
CA VAL A 273 -34.99 3.76 18.86
C VAL A 273 -36.01 3.31 17.82
N PHE A 274 -36.60 4.27 17.12
CA PHE A 274 -37.51 4.03 16.01
C PHE A 274 -36.71 3.95 14.70
N ILE A 275 -36.79 2.81 14.02
CA ILE A 275 -36.00 2.52 12.81
C ILE A 275 -36.95 2.29 11.64
N VAL A 276 -36.74 3.01 10.54
CA VAL A 276 -37.46 2.77 9.28
C VAL A 276 -36.51 2.12 8.29
N THR A 277 -36.93 0.99 7.73
CA THR A 277 -36.22 0.25 6.68
C THR A 277 -37.01 0.27 5.37
N ASP A 278 -36.43 -0.32 4.32
CA ASP A 278 -37.11 -0.59 3.06
C ASP A 278 -38.23 -1.64 3.16
N LYS A 279 -38.32 -2.39 4.27
CA LYS A 279 -39.33 -3.44 4.47
C LYS A 279 -40.33 -3.17 5.58
N GLY A 280 -40.01 -2.28 6.52
CA GLY A 280 -40.90 -2.02 7.65
C GLY A 280 -40.39 -0.95 8.59
N SER A 281 -41.10 -0.79 9.71
CA SER A 281 -40.71 0.11 10.79
C SER A 281 -40.68 -0.65 12.10
N TYR A 282 -39.67 -0.38 12.91
CA TYR A 282 -39.36 -1.14 14.11
C TYR A 282 -39.13 -0.19 15.27
N ASN A 283 -39.66 -0.51 16.44
CA ASN A 283 -39.30 0.16 17.67
C ASN A 283 -38.40 -0.79 18.47
N VAL A 284 -37.13 -0.47 18.57
CA VAL A 284 -36.10 -1.36 19.10
C VAL A 284 -35.53 -0.79 20.39
N THR A 285 -35.54 -1.58 21.46
CA THR A 285 -34.91 -1.19 22.73
C THR A 285 -33.46 -1.65 22.72
N LEU A 286 -32.51 -0.71 22.80
CA LEU A 286 -31.08 -1.01 22.73
C LEU A 286 -30.62 -1.78 23.97
N THR A 287 -29.61 -2.64 23.80
CA THR A 287 -29.02 -3.42 24.89
C THR A 287 -27.56 -3.02 25.13
N HIS A 288 -26.91 -3.65 26.10
CA HIS A 288 -25.48 -3.51 26.35
C HIS A 288 -24.68 -4.23 25.28
N ASN A 289 -23.62 -3.59 24.79
CA ASN A 289 -22.69 -4.23 23.86
C ASN A 289 -21.95 -5.41 24.56
N PRO A 290 -22.02 -6.65 24.03
CA PRO A 290 -21.40 -7.83 24.63
C PRO A 290 -19.88 -7.70 24.83
N ASP A 291 -19.21 -6.93 23.98
CA ASP A 291 -17.74 -6.74 24.03
C ASP A 291 -17.33 -5.52 24.86
N ASN A 292 -18.22 -4.53 25.00
CA ASN A 292 -17.94 -3.26 25.66
C ASN A 292 -19.19 -2.72 26.39
N GLY A 293 -19.41 -3.19 27.62
CA GLY A 293 -20.66 -3.02 28.37
C GLY A 293 -21.16 -1.58 28.60
N ASN A 294 -20.38 -0.55 28.31
CA ASN A 294 -20.80 0.86 28.44
C ASN A 294 -21.42 1.46 27.16
N SER A 295 -21.40 0.74 26.03
CA SER A 295 -21.95 1.23 24.76
C SER A 295 -23.30 0.61 24.45
N SER A 296 -24.24 1.42 23.96
CA SER A 296 -25.52 0.94 23.46
C SER A 296 -25.32 0.05 22.22
N TYR A 297 -26.22 -0.91 22.05
CA TYR A 297 -26.02 -1.95 21.05
C TYR A 297 -27.33 -2.42 20.42
N LEU A 298 -27.34 -2.44 19.09
CA LEU A 298 -28.47 -2.90 18.29
C LEU A 298 -28.37 -4.38 17.89
N GLY A 299 -27.14 -4.93 17.86
CA GLY A 299 -26.92 -6.34 17.50
C GLY A 299 -26.85 -6.64 16.01
N VAL A 300 -26.34 -5.72 15.19
CA VAL A 300 -26.27 -5.88 13.72
C VAL A 300 -24.87 -5.64 13.18
N TYR A 301 -24.49 -6.46 12.19
CA TYR A 301 -23.41 -6.16 11.27
C TYR A 301 -23.97 -5.39 10.09
N VAL A 302 -23.49 -4.16 9.91
CA VAL A 302 -23.98 -3.25 8.87
C VAL A 302 -22.90 -2.86 7.89
N GLN A 303 -23.32 -2.51 6.67
CA GLN A 303 -22.48 -1.95 5.62
C GLN A 303 -23.18 -0.76 4.97
N GLN A 304 -22.40 0.22 4.52
CA GLN A 304 -22.90 1.31 3.69
C GLN A 304 -23.65 0.75 2.48
N ASN A 305 -24.93 1.11 2.32
CA ASN A 305 -25.64 0.88 1.06
C ASN A 305 -25.30 2.01 0.08
N SER A 306 -25.07 1.64 -1.17
CA SER A 306 -24.84 2.59 -2.24
C SER A 306 -25.29 1.99 -3.56
N GLU A 307 -25.97 2.78 -4.37
CA GLU A 307 -26.42 2.41 -5.71
C GLU A 307 -25.79 3.34 -6.74
N MET A 308 -25.86 2.96 -8.02
CA MET A 308 -25.35 3.84 -9.07
C MET A 308 -26.32 5.00 -9.26
N ASP A 309 -25.81 6.23 -9.29
CA ASP A 309 -26.63 7.41 -9.52
C ASP A 309 -27.23 7.38 -10.94
N GLU A 310 -28.57 7.41 -11.01
CA GLU A 310 -29.30 7.26 -12.28
C GLU A 310 -29.03 8.43 -13.24
N ALA A 311 -28.89 9.66 -12.73
CA ALA A 311 -28.63 10.84 -13.55
C ALA A 311 -27.22 10.80 -14.15
N PHE A 312 -26.24 10.35 -13.37
CA PHE A 312 -24.87 10.15 -13.82
C PHE A 312 -24.80 9.05 -14.88
N VAL A 313 -25.42 7.89 -14.62
CA VAL A 313 -25.45 6.78 -15.57
C VAL A 313 -26.19 7.18 -16.85
N GLY A 314 -27.30 7.92 -16.75
CA GLY A 314 -28.04 8.42 -17.90
C GLY A 314 -27.22 9.39 -18.76
N ARG A 315 -26.36 10.22 -18.15
CA ARG A 315 -25.53 11.20 -18.87
C ARG A 315 -24.23 10.63 -19.42
N TYR A 316 -23.53 9.80 -18.65
CA TYR A 316 -22.15 9.36 -18.95
C TYR A 316 -22.01 7.85 -19.22
N GLY A 317 -23.05 7.08 -18.94
CA GLY A 317 -23.10 5.64 -19.15
C GLY A 317 -22.46 4.80 -18.04
N MET A 318 -22.96 3.57 -17.89
CA MET A 318 -22.54 2.62 -16.84
C MET A 318 -21.05 2.23 -16.94
N ALA A 319 -20.50 2.17 -18.16
CA ALA A 319 -19.08 1.86 -18.36
C ALA A 319 -18.18 2.94 -17.72
N THR A 320 -18.53 4.22 -17.90
CA THR A 320 -17.80 5.35 -17.33
C THR A 320 -17.86 5.33 -15.80
N ALA A 321 -19.05 5.09 -15.22
CA ALA A 321 -19.21 4.92 -13.78
C ALA A 321 -18.31 3.81 -13.21
N LYS A 322 -18.31 2.63 -13.84
CA LYS A 322 -17.47 1.49 -13.42
C LYS A 322 -15.97 1.80 -13.52
N VAL A 323 -15.53 2.51 -14.56
CA VAL A 323 -14.13 2.92 -14.70
C VAL A 323 -13.75 3.87 -13.56
N ILE A 324 -14.58 4.87 -13.26
CA ILE A 324 -14.33 5.79 -12.14
C ILE A 324 -14.18 5.01 -10.83
N LEU A 325 -15.14 4.14 -10.50
CA LEU A 325 -15.08 3.34 -9.27
C LEU A 325 -13.90 2.36 -9.24
N TRP A 326 -13.41 1.90 -10.38
CA TRP A 326 -12.18 1.09 -10.43
C TRP A 326 -10.94 1.90 -10.03
N PHE A 327 -10.89 3.18 -10.40
CA PHE A 327 -9.82 4.10 -9.97
C PHE A 327 -9.98 4.55 -8.52
N THR A 328 -11.18 5.00 -8.12
CA THR A 328 -11.43 5.65 -6.83
C THR A 328 -11.76 4.66 -5.71
N GLY A 329 -12.36 3.53 -6.05
CA GLY A 329 -12.94 2.58 -5.11
C GLY A 329 -14.45 2.78 -4.94
N SER A 330 -15.04 1.89 -4.15
CA SER A 330 -16.45 1.92 -3.74
C SER A 330 -16.55 1.64 -2.24
N PRO A 331 -17.70 1.84 -1.59
CA PRO A 331 -17.86 1.51 -0.18
C PRO A 331 -17.46 0.06 0.11
N GLY A 332 -16.51 -0.13 1.04
CA GLY A 332 -15.94 -1.44 1.39
C GLY A 332 -14.91 -2.02 0.40
N ARG A 333 -14.55 -1.31 -0.69
CA ARG A 333 -13.56 -1.79 -1.67
C ARG A 333 -12.62 -0.67 -2.14
N TYR A 334 -11.32 -0.92 -2.01
CA TYR A 334 -10.30 0.03 -2.46
C TYR A 334 -10.09 0.02 -3.98
N GLY A 335 -9.96 1.21 -4.58
CA GLY A 335 -9.61 1.39 -6.00
C GLY A 335 -8.11 1.52 -6.25
N LEU A 336 -7.72 1.68 -7.52
CA LEU A 336 -6.32 1.79 -7.93
C LEU A 336 -5.57 2.94 -7.23
N LEU A 337 -6.19 4.12 -7.06
CA LEU A 337 -5.55 5.28 -6.44
C LEU A 337 -5.12 5.01 -4.99
N PHE A 338 -5.94 4.27 -4.24
CA PHE A 338 -5.59 3.83 -2.89
C PHE A 338 -4.37 2.91 -2.90
N TRP A 339 -4.35 1.92 -3.79
CA TRP A 339 -3.22 0.99 -3.88
C TRP A 339 -1.93 1.67 -4.34
N LEU A 340 -2.04 2.62 -5.28
CA LEU A 340 -0.93 3.45 -5.69
C LEU A 340 -0.40 4.27 -4.51
N TYR A 341 -1.27 4.89 -3.70
CA TYR A 341 -0.86 5.58 -2.49
C TYR A 341 -0.14 4.63 -1.52
N VAL A 342 -0.81 3.58 -1.06
CA VAL A 342 -0.31 2.69 0.00
C VAL A 342 0.99 2.01 -0.41
N LEU A 343 1.09 1.51 -1.64
CA LEU A 343 2.28 0.80 -2.09
C LEU A 343 3.44 1.77 -2.39
N ASN A 344 3.21 2.94 -2.98
CA ASN A 344 4.29 3.92 -3.17
C ASN A 344 4.82 4.42 -1.82
N PHE A 345 3.92 4.79 -0.91
CA PHE A 345 4.30 5.30 0.41
C PHE A 345 4.99 4.20 1.24
N GLY A 346 4.38 3.02 1.32
CA GLY A 346 4.90 1.88 2.09
C GLY A 346 6.24 1.36 1.58
N ILE A 347 6.37 1.09 0.27
CA ILE A 347 7.64 0.63 -0.33
C ILE A 347 8.70 1.73 -0.32
N GLY A 348 8.29 3.00 -0.45
CA GLY A 348 9.18 4.16 -0.30
C GLY A 348 9.81 4.22 1.10
N LEU A 349 9.00 4.09 2.15
CA LEU A 349 9.48 4.02 3.53
C LEU A 349 10.27 2.74 3.82
N PHE A 350 9.83 1.59 3.29
CA PHE A 350 10.55 0.33 3.47
C PHE A 350 11.97 0.40 2.91
N ASN A 351 12.18 1.07 1.77
CA ASN A 351 13.52 1.30 1.23
C ASN A 351 14.42 2.18 2.12
N LEU A 352 13.88 2.88 3.12
CA LEU A 352 14.66 3.64 4.10
C LEU A 352 15.07 2.81 5.33
N VAL A 353 14.62 1.56 5.44
CA VAL A 353 15.08 0.66 6.52
C VAL A 353 16.61 0.50 6.42
N PRO A 354 17.36 0.57 7.54
CA PRO A 354 18.83 0.57 7.53
C PRO A 354 19.42 -0.84 7.33
N VAL A 355 19.10 -1.45 6.20
CA VAL A 355 19.52 -2.80 5.78
C VAL A 355 20.26 -2.70 4.46
N GLY A 356 21.38 -3.42 4.31
CA GLY A 356 22.35 -3.15 3.24
C GLY A 356 21.87 -3.20 1.79
N PRO A 357 21.00 -4.14 1.40
CA PRO A 357 20.39 -4.14 0.07
C PRO A 357 19.54 -2.90 -0.26
N LEU A 358 19.03 -2.17 0.74
CA LEU A 358 18.11 -1.05 0.58
C LEU A 358 18.86 0.30 0.59
N ASP A 359 18.24 1.34 0.04
CA ASP A 359 18.84 2.68 -0.04
C ASP A 359 19.12 3.30 1.33
N GLY A 360 18.23 3.11 2.30
CA GLY A 360 18.42 3.54 3.68
C GLY A 360 19.68 2.95 4.31
N GLY A 361 19.97 1.67 4.04
CA GLY A 361 21.23 1.05 4.46
C GLY A 361 22.45 1.73 3.82
N ARG A 362 22.39 2.04 2.53
CA ARG A 362 23.47 2.76 1.83
C ARG A 362 23.68 4.17 2.38
N MET A 363 22.59 4.87 2.68
CA MET A 363 22.62 6.19 3.33
C MET A 363 23.26 6.13 4.72
N LEU A 364 22.85 5.16 5.55
CA LEU A 364 23.41 4.97 6.89
C LEU A 364 24.90 4.63 6.83
N ASN A 365 25.31 3.72 5.94
CA ASN A 365 26.71 3.34 5.81
C ASN A 365 27.59 4.55 5.46
N LEU A 366 27.15 5.39 4.52
CA LEU A 366 27.85 6.64 4.19
C LEU A 366 27.90 7.63 5.35
N ALA A 367 26.81 7.74 6.12
CA ALA A 367 26.74 8.61 7.29
C ALA A 367 27.72 8.16 8.39
N LEU A 368 27.75 6.86 8.71
CA LEU A 368 28.69 6.29 9.69
C LEU A 368 30.14 6.51 9.26
N GLY A 369 30.46 6.30 7.98
CA GLY A 369 31.78 6.55 7.41
C GLY A 369 32.22 8.02 7.38
N LYS A 370 31.34 8.98 7.76
CA LYS A 370 31.71 10.38 8.00
C LYS A 370 32.31 10.58 9.39
N PHE A 371 31.80 9.87 10.39
CA PHE A 371 32.15 10.08 11.80
C PHE A 371 33.11 9.03 12.37
N LEU A 372 33.21 7.86 11.72
CA LEU A 372 33.98 6.72 12.21
C LEU A 372 35.02 6.27 11.19
N LYS A 373 36.11 5.66 11.70
CA LYS A 373 37.08 4.95 10.84
C LYS A 373 36.36 3.84 10.07
N LYS A 374 36.79 3.62 8.82
CA LYS A 374 36.15 2.69 7.86
C LYS A 374 35.82 1.31 8.45
N GLU A 375 36.77 0.70 9.16
CA GLU A 375 36.56 -0.62 9.78
C GLU A 375 35.49 -0.60 10.88
N LYS A 376 35.52 0.41 11.75
CA LYS A 376 34.53 0.56 12.83
C LYS A 376 33.14 0.90 12.27
N ALA A 377 33.07 1.77 11.26
CA ALA A 377 31.84 2.10 10.56
C ALA A 377 31.20 0.85 9.93
N GLN A 378 32.00 0.05 9.23
CA GLN A 378 31.52 -1.18 8.59
C GLN A 378 31.04 -2.21 9.62
N LYS A 379 31.76 -2.41 10.73
CA LYS A 379 31.33 -3.31 11.82
C LYS A 379 29.97 -2.88 12.39
N ILE A 380 29.82 -1.60 12.74
CA ILE A 380 28.55 -1.07 13.29
C ILE A 380 27.42 -1.20 12.27
N PHE A 381 27.67 -0.85 11.01
CA PHE A 381 26.70 -0.98 9.93
C PHE A 381 26.22 -2.43 9.78
N THR A 382 27.14 -3.40 9.80
CA THR A 382 26.78 -4.83 9.74
C THR A 382 25.87 -5.23 10.89
N TYR A 383 26.18 -4.83 12.14
CA TYR A 383 25.32 -5.14 13.28
C TYR A 383 23.92 -4.52 13.16
N ILE A 384 23.84 -3.25 12.75
CA ILE A 384 22.55 -2.59 12.52
C ILE A 384 21.76 -3.30 11.42
N SER A 385 22.42 -3.61 10.28
CA SER A 385 21.76 -4.30 9.17
C SER A 385 21.27 -5.70 9.56
N LEU A 386 22.03 -6.46 10.36
CA LEU A 386 21.61 -7.78 10.84
C LEU A 386 20.45 -7.66 11.84
N PHE A 387 20.49 -6.67 12.72
CA PHE A 387 19.39 -6.39 13.64
C PHE A 387 18.09 -6.11 12.87
N PHE A 388 18.08 -5.15 11.94
CA PHE A 388 16.87 -4.83 11.17
C PHE A 388 16.44 -5.96 10.22
N LEU A 389 17.38 -6.71 9.64
CA LEU A 389 17.04 -7.91 8.88
C LEU A 389 16.31 -8.93 9.76
N SER A 390 16.76 -9.15 11.00
CA SER A 390 16.08 -10.05 11.94
C SER A 390 14.67 -9.57 12.27
N LEU A 391 14.46 -8.25 12.51
CA LEU A 391 13.12 -7.69 12.73
C LEU A 391 12.18 -7.91 11.53
N ILE A 392 12.68 -7.75 10.29
CA ILE A 392 11.90 -8.02 9.08
C ILE A 392 11.54 -9.50 8.98
N LEU A 393 12.51 -10.40 9.22
CA LEU A 393 12.26 -11.84 9.13
C LEU A 393 11.27 -12.31 10.20
N ILE A 394 11.37 -11.81 11.44
CA ILE A 394 10.41 -12.10 12.51
C ILE A 394 9.01 -11.64 12.11
N ASN A 395 8.87 -10.42 11.56
CA ASN A 395 7.60 -9.92 11.04
C ASN A 395 7.01 -10.87 9.99
N ILE A 396 7.78 -11.17 8.95
CA ILE A 396 7.32 -12.00 7.83
C ILE A 396 6.95 -13.39 8.33
N ILE A 397 7.80 -14.06 9.11
CA ILE A 397 7.54 -15.41 9.62
C ILE A 397 6.32 -15.43 10.53
N SER A 398 6.19 -14.45 11.44
CA SER A 398 5.05 -14.36 12.35
C SER A 398 3.72 -14.26 11.62
N ALA A 399 3.71 -13.65 10.42
CA ALA A 399 2.53 -13.54 9.58
C ALA A 399 1.99 -14.88 9.07
N PHE A 400 2.86 -15.88 8.90
CA PHE A 400 2.47 -17.21 8.43
C PHE A 400 2.17 -18.17 9.58
N VAL A 401 2.85 -18.01 10.71
CA VAL A 401 2.79 -18.95 11.84
C VAL A 401 1.64 -18.63 12.79
N ARG A 402 1.38 -17.35 13.08
CA ARG A 402 0.22 -16.90 13.85
C ARG A 402 -0.96 -16.80 12.91
#